data_AF-A0A7C2A1Q8-F1
#
_entry.id   AF-A0A7C2A1Q8-F1
#
_cell.length_a   1.000
_cell.length_b   1.000
_cell.length_c   1.000
_cell.angle_alpha   90.00
_cell.angle_beta   90.00
_cell.angle_gamma   90.00
#
_symmetry.space_group_name_H-M   'P 1'
#
loop_
_entity.id
_entity.type
_entity.pdbx_description
1 polymer ?
#
loop_
_entity_poly.entity_id
_entity_poly.type
_entity_poly.pdbx_seq_one_letter_code
_entity_poly.pdbx_strand_id
1 'polypeptide(L)'
;MKKNDKIIIGIGIIVLLISSTLIYLWVPPSIEGEGINEEDIFSISGTLTDDLPSAIEVSSENPFYALIATPLAIHYDKDGKQQVIPLYVKNLTNPSKAITRAEEIIGKPIDACINGSESPRKISIDLAKKYWSKSEGVLLIKNDQEGYNLGVVATPIASYLSIPIIVTDTVDGEIYSTLRNLGVRYYIICGNLSGGGSSFRFDSVEDIVNFSIELVQEKFGDVEYITLTNPIDAWPPKVLDSKDFYFGPDVVKSASMNTQNMIKFMMRYF
;
A
#
# COMPACT_ATOMS: atom_id res chain seq x y z
N MET A 1 11.72 3.66 62.33
CA MET A 1 10.52 3.36 61.53
C MET A 1 9.38 3.00 62.45
N LYS A 2 8.32 3.81 62.45
CA LYS A 2 7.10 3.53 63.20
C LYS A 2 6.43 2.28 62.60
N LYS A 3 5.64 1.57 63.40
CA LYS A 3 4.95 0.33 63.00
C LYS A 3 4.16 0.50 61.69
N ASN A 4 3.63 1.70 61.47
CA ASN A 4 2.88 2.07 60.27
C ASN A 4 3.75 2.27 59.03
N ASP A 5 5.00 2.74 59.17
CA ASP A 5 5.91 2.93 58.03
C ASP A 5 6.29 1.59 57.40
N LYS A 6 6.48 0.55 58.23
CA LYS A 6 6.73 -0.82 57.77
C LYS A 6 5.54 -1.39 57.00
N ILE A 7 4.32 -1.06 57.43
CA ILE A 7 3.09 -1.50 56.78
C ILE A 7 2.93 -0.79 55.43
N ILE A 8 3.16 0.53 55.37
CA ILE A 8 3.08 1.31 54.12
C ILE A 8 4.10 0.82 53.09
N ILE A 9 5.35 0.59 53.52
CA ILE A 9 6.40 0.06 52.64
C ILE A 9 6.02 -1.36 52.16
N GLY A 10 5.48 -2.20 53.04
CA GLY A 10 5.01 -3.54 52.68
C GLY A 10 3.90 -3.51 51.63
N ILE A 11 2.90 -2.63 51.80
CA ILE A 11 1.81 -2.45 50.83
C ILE A 11 2.35 -1.93 49.49
N GLY A 12 3.27 -0.96 49.52
CA GLY A 12 3.88 -0.41 48.31
C GLY A 12 4.63 -1.46 47.50
N ILE A 13 5.39 -2.34 48.16
CA ILE A 13 6.10 -3.45 47.49
C ILE A 13 5.10 -4.46 46.90
N ILE A 14 4.01 -4.78 47.61
CA ILE A 14 2.98 -5.69 47.11
C ILE A 14 2.30 -5.12 45.86
N VAL A 15 1.95 -3.83 45.85
CA VAL A 15 1.35 -3.17 44.68
C VAL A 15 2.32 -3.14 43.50
N LEU A 16 3.62 -2.90 43.75
CA LEU A 16 4.64 -2.92 42.69
C LEU A 16 4.85 -4.31 42.12
N LEU A 17 4.86 -5.35 42.97
CA LEU A 17 4.95 -6.74 42.52
C LEU A 17 3.70 -7.14 41.73
N ILE A 18 2.51 -6.80 42.19
CA ILE A 18 1.25 -7.08 41.48
C ILE A 18 1.23 -6.34 40.14
N SER A 19 1.59 -5.05 40.11
CA SER A 19 1.64 -4.26 38.87
C SER A 19 2.66 -4.82 37.88
N SER A 20 3.87 -5.14 38.35
CA SER A 20 4.93 -5.72 37.50
C SER A 20 4.54 -7.10 36.97
N THR A 21 3.91 -7.93 37.82
CA THR A 21 3.41 -9.25 37.42
C THR A 21 2.23 -9.11 36.46
N LEU A 22 1.34 -8.15 36.67
CA LEU A 22 0.24 -7.84 35.75
C LEU A 22 0.76 -7.37 34.40
N ILE A 23 1.79 -6.51 34.35
CA ILE A 23 2.40 -6.06 33.09
C ILE A 23 3.18 -7.19 32.41
N TYR A 24 3.88 -8.03 33.18
CA TYR A 24 4.65 -9.16 32.65
C TYR A 24 3.76 -10.30 32.16
N LEU A 25 2.63 -10.56 32.84
CA LEU A 25 1.59 -11.50 32.43
C LEU A 25 0.57 -10.87 31.47
N TRP A 26 0.65 -9.56 31.23
CA TRP A 26 -0.10 -8.90 30.17
C TRP A 26 0.55 -9.25 28.83
N VAL A 27 0.24 -10.47 28.40
CA VAL A 27 0.29 -10.83 27.00
C VAL A 27 -0.82 -10.01 26.35
N PRO A 28 -0.53 -9.10 25.38
CA PRO A 28 -1.60 -8.49 24.59
C PRO A 28 -2.43 -9.66 24.09
N PRO A 29 -3.78 -9.63 24.22
CA PRO A 29 -4.59 -10.80 23.98
C PRO A 29 -4.14 -11.45 22.68
N SER A 30 -3.47 -12.60 22.80
CA SER A 30 -3.23 -13.50 21.69
C SER A 30 -4.60 -14.09 21.45
N ILE A 31 -5.40 -13.36 20.68
CA ILE A 31 -6.68 -13.81 20.19
C ILE A 31 -6.34 -14.84 19.12
N GLU A 32 -5.89 -16.03 19.54
CA GLU A 32 -6.36 -17.27 18.93
C GLU A 32 -7.86 -17.36 19.26
N GLY A 33 -8.63 -16.46 18.66
CA GLY A 33 -10.07 -16.38 18.76
C GLY A 33 -10.59 -16.47 17.34
N GLU A 34 -11.68 -17.22 17.21
CA GLU A 34 -12.58 -17.33 16.05
C GLU A 34 -12.15 -16.46 14.88
N GLY A 35 -11.66 -17.10 13.82
CA GLY A 35 -11.17 -16.41 12.62
C GLY A 35 -12.14 -15.32 12.21
N ILE A 36 -11.61 -14.13 11.89
CA ILE A 36 -12.39 -13.06 11.30
C ILE A 36 -13.10 -13.65 10.08
N ASN A 37 -14.44 -13.67 10.09
CA ASN A 37 -15.19 -14.13 8.93
C ASN A 37 -15.04 -13.12 7.80
N GLU A 38 -14.91 -13.60 6.57
CA GLU A 38 -14.78 -12.75 5.39
C GLU A 38 -15.97 -11.79 5.24
N GLU A 39 -17.18 -12.27 5.57
CA GLU A 39 -18.41 -11.49 5.60
C GLU A 39 -18.33 -10.25 6.51
N ASP A 40 -17.64 -10.36 7.66
CA ASP A 40 -17.45 -9.22 8.56
C ASP A 40 -16.60 -8.14 7.88
N ILE A 41 -15.63 -8.54 7.05
CA ILE A 41 -14.74 -7.64 6.31
C ILE A 41 -15.49 -6.94 5.18
N PHE A 42 -16.42 -7.62 4.50
CA PHE A 42 -17.18 -7.01 3.40
C PHE A 42 -18.03 -5.81 3.84
N SER A 43 -18.45 -5.79 5.11
CA SER A 43 -19.25 -4.71 5.69
C SER A 43 -18.44 -3.48 6.14
N ILE A 44 -17.11 -3.58 6.20
CA ILE A 44 -16.28 -2.51 6.74
C ILE A 44 -16.13 -1.38 5.73
N SER A 45 -15.89 -0.18 6.24
CA SER A 45 -15.51 0.93 5.37
C SER A 45 -14.65 1.97 6.09
N GLY A 46 -13.81 2.67 5.33
CA GLY A 46 -13.20 3.91 5.77
C GLY A 46 -13.96 5.14 5.30
N THR A 47 -13.71 6.25 5.99
CA THR A 47 -14.27 7.56 5.68
C THR A 47 -13.11 8.52 5.49
N LEU A 48 -13.02 9.09 4.30
CA LEU A 48 -12.01 10.10 4.01
C LEU A 48 -12.39 11.45 4.63
N THR A 49 -11.43 12.37 4.67
CA THR A 49 -11.68 13.77 5.06
C THR A 49 -12.31 14.54 3.91
N ASP A 50 -12.90 15.72 4.20
CA ASP A 50 -13.44 16.61 3.16
C ASP A 50 -12.33 17.31 2.34
N ASP A 51 -11.11 17.36 2.86
CA ASP A 51 -9.94 18.02 2.26
C ASP A 51 -9.13 17.02 1.42
N LEU A 52 -9.74 16.55 0.33
CA LEU A 52 -9.10 15.63 -0.63
C LEU A 52 -8.28 16.40 -1.67
N PRO A 53 -7.17 15.81 -2.15
CA PRO A 53 -6.38 16.43 -3.21
C PRO A 53 -7.16 16.44 -4.53
N SER A 54 -6.91 17.47 -5.34
CA SER A 54 -7.42 17.58 -6.71
C SER A 54 -6.71 16.64 -7.68
N ALA A 55 -5.42 16.35 -7.43
CA ALA A 55 -4.64 15.34 -8.13
C ALA A 55 -3.42 14.93 -7.31
N ILE A 56 -2.99 13.68 -7.50
CA ILE A 56 -1.88 13.07 -6.76
C ILE A 56 -0.76 12.75 -7.75
N GLU A 57 0.45 13.17 -7.42
CA GLU A 57 1.67 12.81 -8.13
C GLU A 57 2.53 11.90 -7.27
N VAL A 58 3.05 10.84 -7.88
CA VAL A 58 3.84 9.82 -7.20
C VAL A 58 5.12 9.51 -7.98
N SER A 59 6.25 9.51 -7.28
CA SER A 59 7.54 9.09 -7.81
C SER A 59 7.52 7.61 -8.20
N SER A 60 8.02 7.30 -9.40
CA SER A 60 8.20 5.93 -9.88
C SER A 60 9.44 5.23 -9.29
N GLU A 61 10.15 5.87 -8.36
CA GLU A 61 11.38 5.32 -7.75
C GLU A 61 11.10 4.15 -6.80
N ASN A 62 9.92 4.12 -6.16
CA ASN A 62 9.50 3.02 -5.32
C ASN A 62 8.09 2.56 -5.73
N PRO A 63 7.91 1.27 -6.05
CA PRO A 63 6.63 0.79 -6.55
C PRO A 63 5.52 0.84 -5.50
N PHE A 64 5.84 0.78 -4.20
CA PHE A 64 4.84 0.86 -3.13
C PHE A 64 4.10 2.18 -3.05
N TYR A 65 4.69 3.29 -3.52
CA TYR A 65 4.05 4.60 -3.42
C TYR A 65 2.74 4.65 -4.21
N ALA A 66 2.69 3.99 -5.38
CA ALA A 66 1.47 3.91 -6.18
C ALA A 66 0.38 3.11 -5.44
N LEU A 67 0.75 1.97 -4.83
CA LEU A 67 -0.17 1.12 -4.06
C LEU A 67 -0.78 1.94 -2.91
N ILE A 68 0.06 2.62 -2.12
CA ILE A 68 -0.36 3.45 -0.99
C ILE A 68 -1.35 4.55 -1.42
N ALA A 69 -1.10 5.20 -2.56
CA ALA A 69 -1.93 6.31 -3.05
C ALA A 69 -3.23 5.84 -3.73
N THR A 70 -3.32 4.57 -4.16
CA THR A 70 -4.47 4.07 -4.92
C THR A 70 -5.81 4.21 -4.19
N PRO A 71 -5.98 3.78 -2.92
CA PRO A 71 -7.26 3.93 -2.21
C PRO A 71 -7.59 5.39 -1.85
N LEU A 72 -6.65 6.32 -2.02
CA LEU A 72 -6.95 7.76 -2.01
C LEU A 72 -7.45 8.20 -3.40
N ALA A 73 -6.76 7.75 -4.46
CA ALA A 73 -7.03 8.10 -5.84
C ALA A 73 -8.37 7.57 -6.37
N ILE A 74 -8.75 6.35 -5.98
CA ILE A 74 -10.01 5.74 -6.35
C ILE A 74 -10.58 5.02 -5.15
N HIS A 75 -11.80 5.36 -4.79
CA HIS A 75 -12.45 4.80 -3.62
C HIS A 75 -13.97 4.83 -3.77
N TYR A 76 -14.64 4.04 -2.93
CA TYR A 76 -16.08 3.85 -2.98
C TYR A 76 -16.68 4.03 -1.61
N ASP A 77 -17.70 4.88 -1.50
CA ASP A 77 -18.44 5.03 -0.25
C ASP A 77 -19.24 3.75 0.09
N LYS A 78 -19.99 3.79 1.20
CA LYS A 78 -20.78 2.65 1.67
C LYS A 78 -21.90 2.26 0.71
N ASP A 79 -22.38 3.21 -0.10
CA ASP A 79 -23.45 2.99 -1.07
C ASP A 79 -22.89 2.57 -2.45
N GLY A 80 -21.57 2.34 -2.54
CA GLY A 80 -20.90 1.95 -3.78
C GLY A 80 -20.66 3.12 -4.75
N LYS A 81 -20.85 4.36 -4.33
CA LYS A 81 -20.58 5.52 -5.20
C LYS A 81 -19.08 5.75 -5.32
N GLN A 82 -18.63 5.79 -6.56
CA GLN A 82 -17.22 6.00 -6.89
C GLN A 82 -16.80 7.46 -6.74
N GLN A 83 -15.58 7.65 -6.25
CA GLN A 83 -14.82 8.89 -6.31
C GLN A 83 -13.49 8.63 -7.03
N VAL A 84 -13.08 9.56 -7.89
CA VAL A 84 -11.86 9.44 -8.70
C VAL A 84 -11.06 10.74 -8.66
N ILE A 85 -9.81 10.62 -8.25
CA ILE A 85 -8.77 11.65 -8.23
C ILE A 85 -7.64 11.17 -9.16
N PRO A 86 -7.18 12.00 -10.11
CA PRO A 86 -6.07 11.64 -10.99
C PRO A 86 -4.81 11.26 -10.19
N LEU A 87 -4.22 10.11 -10.52
CA LEU A 87 -2.96 9.62 -9.96
C LEU A 87 -1.92 9.50 -11.07
N TYR A 88 -0.86 10.30 -10.99
CA TYR A 88 0.25 10.31 -11.94
C TYR A 88 1.48 9.61 -11.33
N VAL A 89 1.81 8.43 -11.84
CA VAL A 89 3.03 7.71 -11.44
C VAL A 89 4.14 8.00 -12.43
N LYS A 90 5.17 8.77 -12.04
CA LYS A 90 6.19 9.25 -12.98
C LYS A 90 7.58 9.38 -12.39
N ASN A 91 8.59 9.36 -13.26
CA ASN A 91 9.90 9.86 -12.90
C ASN A 91 9.81 11.39 -12.81
N LEU A 92 10.01 11.94 -11.61
CA LEU A 92 9.80 13.37 -11.35
C LEU A 92 10.85 14.27 -12.02
N THR A 93 12.03 13.73 -12.34
CA THR A 93 13.10 14.48 -13.00
C THR A 93 13.00 14.42 -14.53
N ASN A 94 12.45 13.34 -15.07
CA ASN A 94 12.31 13.11 -16.51
C ASN A 94 10.99 12.38 -16.80
N PRO A 95 9.84 13.06 -16.66
CA PRO A 95 8.54 12.43 -16.84
C PRO A 95 8.32 12.02 -18.29
N SER A 96 7.57 10.93 -18.50
CA SER A 96 7.22 10.51 -19.86
C SER A 96 6.26 11.50 -20.50
N LYS A 97 6.35 11.67 -21.82
CA LYS A 97 5.45 12.55 -22.60
C LYS A 97 3.98 12.17 -22.46
N ALA A 98 3.69 10.88 -22.23
CA ALA A 98 2.33 10.39 -22.05
C ALA A 98 1.71 10.97 -20.76
N ILE A 99 2.49 11.02 -19.68
CA ILE A 99 2.04 11.53 -18.39
C ILE A 99 1.87 13.04 -18.43
N THR A 100 2.86 13.77 -18.97
CA THR A 100 2.74 15.24 -19.10
C THR A 100 1.53 15.64 -19.96
N ARG A 101 1.27 14.90 -21.04
CA ARG A 101 0.08 15.11 -21.87
C ARG A 101 -1.22 14.80 -21.11
N ALA A 102 -1.24 13.76 -20.28
CA ALA A 102 -2.40 13.43 -19.46
C ALA A 102 -2.69 14.54 -18.43
N GLU A 103 -1.66 15.06 -17.77
CA GLU A 103 -1.74 16.19 -16.84
C GLU A 103 -2.35 17.44 -17.51
N GLU A 104 -1.88 17.78 -18.71
CA GLU A 104 -2.40 18.90 -19.51
C GLU A 104 -3.88 18.72 -19.89
N ILE A 105 -4.28 17.51 -20.32
CA ILE A 105 -5.65 17.21 -20.75
C ILE A 105 -6.62 17.21 -19.56
N ILE A 106 -6.21 16.63 -18.44
CA ILE A 106 -7.04 16.51 -17.23
C ILE A 106 -7.15 17.88 -16.53
N GLY A 107 -6.09 18.69 -16.55
CA GLY A 107 -6.13 20.09 -16.11
C GLY A 107 -6.43 20.30 -14.62
N LYS A 108 -6.20 19.28 -13.78
CA LYS A 108 -6.36 19.37 -12.32
C LYS A 108 -5.03 19.76 -11.67
N PRO A 109 -5.02 20.70 -10.70
CA PRO A 109 -3.80 21.05 -9.98
C PRO A 109 -3.31 19.86 -9.15
N ILE A 110 -2.00 19.66 -9.11
CA ILE A 110 -1.36 18.65 -8.27
C ILE A 110 -1.10 19.28 -6.91
N ASP A 111 -1.80 18.80 -5.88
CA ASP A 111 -1.77 19.30 -4.50
C ASP A 111 -1.39 18.21 -3.47
N ALA A 112 -1.16 16.98 -3.94
CA ALA A 112 -0.47 15.92 -3.20
C ALA A 112 0.71 15.37 -4.02
N CYS A 113 1.91 15.34 -3.43
CA CYS A 113 3.12 14.83 -4.08
C CYS A 113 3.85 13.85 -3.16
N ILE A 114 4.08 12.63 -3.64
CA ILE A 114 4.94 11.62 -3.02
C ILE A 114 6.24 11.58 -3.80
N ASN A 115 7.21 12.41 -3.39
CA ASN A 115 8.43 12.64 -4.16
C ASN A 115 9.54 11.59 -3.98
N GLY A 116 9.36 10.64 -3.06
CA GLY A 116 10.34 9.61 -2.75
C GLY A 116 11.39 10.00 -1.70
N SER A 117 11.29 11.17 -1.08
CA SER A 117 12.24 11.58 -0.02
C SER A 117 12.08 10.81 1.29
N GLU A 118 10.97 10.10 1.47
CA GLU A 118 10.60 9.40 2.70
C GLU A 118 10.30 7.92 2.41
N SER A 119 10.38 7.06 3.42
CA SER A 119 10.10 5.62 3.25
C SER A 119 8.61 5.34 2.97
N PRO A 120 8.26 4.23 2.29
CA PRO A 120 6.88 3.78 2.12
C PRO A 120 6.11 3.68 3.44
N ARG A 121 6.77 3.24 4.51
CA ARG A 121 6.19 3.19 5.87
C ARG A 121 5.77 4.56 6.36
N LYS A 122 6.65 5.55 6.29
CA LYS A 122 6.35 6.90 6.75
C LYS A 122 5.27 7.56 5.89
N ILE A 123 5.39 7.48 4.57
CA ILE A 123 4.42 8.05 3.63
C ILE A 123 3.02 7.46 3.85
N SER A 124 2.91 6.15 3.99
CA SER A 124 1.60 5.50 4.22
C SER A 124 0.95 5.91 5.54
N ILE A 125 1.72 6.02 6.62
CA ILE A 125 1.22 6.54 7.92
C ILE A 125 0.76 7.99 7.79
N ASP A 126 1.56 8.85 7.13
CA ASP A 126 1.27 10.27 7.00
C ASP A 126 0.02 10.50 6.12
N LEU A 127 -0.13 9.75 5.03
CA LEU A 127 -1.34 9.77 4.18
C LEU A 127 -2.57 9.28 4.93
N ALA A 128 -2.46 8.16 5.66
CA ALA A 128 -3.56 7.63 6.47
C ALA A 128 -4.06 8.67 7.49
N LYS A 129 -3.14 9.32 8.20
CA LYS A 129 -3.48 10.37 9.18
C LYS A 129 -4.09 11.62 8.54
N LYS A 130 -3.66 11.97 7.33
CA LYS A 130 -4.09 13.20 6.65
C LYS A 130 -5.46 13.06 6.00
N TYR A 131 -5.70 11.95 5.32
CA TYR A 131 -6.85 11.80 4.42
C TYR A 131 -7.93 10.85 4.91
N TRP A 132 -7.70 10.08 5.97
CA TRP A 132 -8.75 9.28 6.61
C TRP A 132 -9.17 9.90 7.94
N SER A 133 -10.46 10.20 8.08
CA SER A 133 -11.05 10.64 9.34
C SER A 133 -11.37 9.45 10.26
N LYS A 134 -11.77 8.32 9.66
CA LYS A 134 -12.02 7.04 10.33
C LYS A 134 -11.72 5.90 9.36
N SER A 135 -11.27 4.76 9.87
CA SER A 135 -11.22 3.52 9.11
C SER A 135 -11.49 2.33 10.00
N GLU A 136 -12.42 1.45 9.59
CA GLU A 136 -12.72 0.22 10.32
C GLU A 136 -11.72 -0.91 9.98
N GLY A 137 -11.07 -0.81 8.81
CA GLY A 137 -10.03 -1.73 8.36
C GLY A 137 -8.74 -1.04 7.95
N VAL A 138 -7.70 -1.82 7.72
CA VAL A 138 -6.46 -1.40 7.06
C VAL A 138 -5.93 -2.55 6.22
N LEU A 139 -5.35 -2.25 5.06
CA LEU A 139 -4.54 -3.19 4.31
C LEU A 139 -3.06 -2.99 4.67
N LEU A 140 -2.48 -3.94 5.38
CA LEU A 140 -1.06 -3.97 5.72
C LEU A 140 -0.28 -4.76 4.68
N ILE A 141 0.77 -4.16 4.14
CA ILE A 141 1.61 -4.80 3.13
C ILE A 141 3.03 -4.88 3.65
N LYS A 142 3.63 -6.09 3.62
CA LYS A 142 5.03 -6.26 3.96
C LYS A 142 5.93 -5.49 2.98
N ASN A 143 6.94 -4.78 3.50
CA ASN A 143 7.86 -3.98 2.70
C ASN A 143 8.94 -4.84 2.01
N ASP A 144 8.52 -5.83 1.23
CA ASP A 144 9.39 -6.69 0.43
C ASP A 144 8.69 -7.21 -0.83
N GLN A 145 9.36 -8.08 -1.58
CA GLN A 145 8.82 -8.61 -2.84
C GLN A 145 7.56 -9.45 -2.65
N GLU A 146 7.49 -10.24 -1.58
CA GLU A 146 6.33 -11.10 -1.27
C GLU A 146 5.11 -10.23 -0.96
N GLY A 147 5.27 -9.28 -0.04
CA GLY A 147 4.25 -8.30 0.29
C GLY A 147 3.84 -7.48 -0.92
N TYR A 148 4.77 -7.04 -1.76
CA TYR A 148 4.46 -6.33 -3.01
C TYR A 148 3.62 -7.18 -3.97
N ASN A 149 4.00 -8.43 -4.22
CA ASN A 149 3.30 -9.31 -5.15
C ASN A 149 1.84 -9.53 -4.75
N LEU A 150 1.59 -9.77 -3.46
CA LEU A 150 0.23 -9.88 -2.92
C LEU A 150 -0.47 -8.51 -2.91
N GLY A 151 0.24 -7.47 -2.47
CA GLY A 151 -0.26 -6.11 -2.30
C GLY A 151 -0.75 -5.47 -3.60
N VAL A 152 -0.08 -5.69 -4.73
CA VAL A 152 -0.52 -5.21 -6.05
C VAL A 152 -1.92 -5.74 -6.36
N VAL A 153 -2.17 -7.02 -6.09
CA VAL A 153 -3.45 -7.67 -6.36
C VAL A 153 -4.51 -7.30 -5.32
N ALA A 154 -4.10 -7.06 -4.06
CA ALA A 154 -5.01 -6.70 -2.97
C ALA A 154 -5.34 -5.20 -2.89
N THR A 155 -4.57 -4.32 -3.54
CA THR A 155 -4.80 -2.87 -3.52
C THR A 155 -6.23 -2.45 -3.94
N PRO A 156 -6.87 -3.08 -4.95
CA PRO A 156 -8.28 -2.85 -5.26
C PRO A 156 -9.24 -3.09 -4.08
N ILE A 157 -8.99 -4.09 -3.23
CA ILE A 157 -9.78 -4.35 -2.01
C ILE A 157 -9.76 -3.11 -1.10
N ALA A 158 -8.59 -2.51 -0.90
CA ALA A 158 -8.47 -1.29 -0.10
C ALA A 158 -9.30 -0.13 -0.67
N SER A 159 -9.35 -0.03 -2.00
CA SER A 159 -10.13 0.98 -2.72
C SER A 159 -11.63 0.73 -2.57
N TYR A 160 -12.09 -0.51 -2.76
CA TYR A 160 -13.49 -0.89 -2.57
C TYR A 160 -13.94 -0.66 -1.14
N LEU A 161 -13.11 -0.94 -0.13
CA LEU A 161 -13.46 -0.70 1.27
C LEU A 161 -13.18 0.75 1.73
N SER A 162 -12.59 1.60 0.89
CA SER A 162 -12.13 2.95 1.26
C SER A 162 -11.21 2.96 2.48
N ILE A 163 -10.37 1.93 2.67
CA ILE A 163 -9.45 1.80 3.81
C ILE A 163 -8.02 2.19 3.41
N PRO A 164 -7.19 2.69 4.35
CA PRO A 164 -5.82 3.04 4.05
C PRO A 164 -4.96 1.79 3.84
N ILE A 165 -3.87 1.96 3.08
CA ILE A 165 -2.79 1.00 2.95
C ILE A 165 -1.62 1.46 3.82
N ILE A 166 -1.07 0.58 4.65
CA ILE A 166 0.19 0.81 5.39
C ILE A 166 1.23 -0.22 4.97
N VAL A 167 2.39 0.27 4.55
CA VAL A 167 3.54 -0.57 4.19
C VAL A 167 4.49 -0.66 5.38
N THR A 168 4.74 -1.86 5.91
CA THR A 168 5.58 -2.03 7.11
C THR A 168 6.15 -3.44 7.19
N ASP A 169 7.21 -3.67 7.96
CA ASP A 169 7.66 -5.02 8.31
C ASP A 169 7.07 -5.53 9.63
N THR A 170 6.67 -4.60 10.51
CA THR A 170 6.18 -4.91 11.86
C THR A 170 5.05 -3.96 12.26
N VAL A 171 4.13 -4.44 13.11
CA VAL A 171 3.10 -3.59 13.75
C VAL A 171 3.64 -3.10 15.10
N ASP A 172 4.41 -2.02 15.06
CA ASP A 172 4.97 -1.39 16.26
C ASP A 172 4.01 -0.37 16.92
N GLY A 173 4.45 0.29 17.99
CA GLY A 173 3.64 1.25 18.74
C GLY A 173 3.17 2.46 17.93
N GLU A 174 3.94 2.92 16.94
CA GLU A 174 3.54 4.04 16.09
C GLU A 174 2.39 3.63 15.17
N ILE A 175 2.52 2.48 14.52
CA ILE A 175 1.47 1.94 13.66
C ILE A 175 0.23 1.62 14.49
N TYR A 176 0.40 0.95 15.63
CA TYR A 176 -0.71 0.64 16.53
C TYR A 176 -1.46 1.90 16.98
N SER A 177 -0.74 2.95 17.38
CA SER A 177 -1.37 4.21 17.78
C SER A 177 -2.10 4.89 16.62
N THR A 178 -1.53 4.86 15.41
CA THR A 178 -2.15 5.41 14.20
C THR A 178 -3.46 4.67 13.87
N LEU A 179 -3.42 3.35 13.84
CA LEU A 179 -4.57 2.49 13.54
C LEU A 179 -5.67 2.62 14.61
N ARG A 180 -5.29 2.66 15.88
CA ARG A 180 -6.22 2.89 16.99
C ARG A 180 -6.91 4.26 16.89
N ASN A 181 -6.18 5.30 16.52
CA ASN A 181 -6.76 6.65 16.36
C ASN A 181 -7.74 6.72 15.19
N LEU A 182 -7.51 5.94 14.13
CA LEU A 182 -8.45 5.80 13.01
C LEU A 182 -9.65 4.91 13.34
N GLY A 183 -9.62 4.17 14.45
CA GLY A 183 -10.70 3.25 14.84
C GLY A 183 -10.64 1.90 14.13
N VAL A 184 -9.46 1.49 13.67
CA VAL A 184 -9.26 0.24 12.94
C VAL A 184 -9.45 -0.95 13.86
N ARG A 185 -10.29 -1.90 13.41
CA ARG A 185 -10.60 -3.16 14.09
C ARG A 185 -10.16 -4.37 13.27
N TYR A 186 -10.16 -4.24 11.95
CA TYR A 186 -9.84 -5.33 11.02
C TYR A 186 -8.51 -5.07 10.31
N TYR A 187 -7.66 -6.09 10.28
CA TYR A 187 -6.32 -6.03 9.71
C TYR A 187 -6.27 -7.01 8.55
N ILE A 188 -6.20 -6.52 7.32
CA ILE A 188 -6.00 -7.34 6.12
C ILE A 188 -4.50 -7.33 5.83
N ILE A 189 -3.86 -8.50 5.70
CA ILE A 189 -2.40 -8.61 5.66
C ILE A 189 -1.94 -9.30 4.37
N CYS A 190 -1.03 -8.63 3.66
CA CYS A 190 -0.27 -9.16 2.54
C CYS A 190 1.19 -9.43 2.96
N GLY A 191 1.55 -10.70 3.03
CA GLY A 191 2.90 -11.17 3.41
C GLY A 191 3.08 -11.39 4.91
N ASN A 192 4.26 -11.88 5.30
CA ASN A 192 4.53 -12.28 6.68
C ASN A 192 4.97 -11.14 7.62
N LEU A 193 4.01 -10.42 8.21
CA LEU A 193 4.25 -9.39 9.23
C LEU A 193 4.40 -9.97 10.64
N SER A 194 5.21 -9.30 11.47
CA SER A 194 5.28 -9.57 12.91
C SER A 194 4.45 -8.57 13.71
N GLY A 195 3.69 -9.08 14.69
CA GLY A 195 2.72 -8.29 15.46
C GLY A 195 1.39 -8.09 14.74
N GLY A 196 0.37 -7.65 15.48
CA GLY A 196 -1.02 -7.57 15.00
C GLY A 196 -1.88 -8.64 15.67
N GLY A 197 -3.06 -8.26 16.15
CA GLY A 197 -4.03 -9.19 16.75
C GLY A 197 -4.74 -10.03 15.69
N SER A 198 -6.02 -10.37 15.93
CA SER A 198 -6.87 -11.00 14.92
C SER A 198 -6.74 -10.29 13.57
N SER A 199 -6.25 -11.02 12.58
CA SER A 199 -5.95 -10.50 11.25
C SER A 199 -6.41 -11.50 10.21
N PHE A 200 -6.83 -10.97 9.06
CA PHE A 200 -7.14 -11.73 7.88
C PHE A 200 -5.93 -11.68 6.96
N ARG A 201 -5.28 -12.81 6.70
CA ARG A 201 -4.08 -12.89 5.88
C ARG A 201 -4.40 -13.55 4.55
N PHE A 202 -3.87 -12.98 3.48
CA PHE A 202 -3.83 -13.64 2.19
C PHE A 202 -2.55 -14.47 2.07
N ASP A 203 -2.73 -15.75 1.75
CA ASP A 203 -1.63 -16.69 1.52
C ASP A 203 -1.24 -16.77 0.03
N SER A 204 -2.17 -16.45 -0.87
CA SER A 204 -1.93 -16.49 -2.31
C SER A 204 -2.65 -15.38 -3.11
N VAL A 205 -2.21 -15.21 -4.36
CA VAL A 205 -2.88 -14.33 -5.33
C VAL A 205 -4.30 -14.82 -5.65
N GLU A 206 -4.52 -16.13 -5.66
CA GLU A 206 -5.83 -16.72 -5.94
C GLU A 206 -6.85 -16.35 -4.85
N ASP A 207 -6.45 -16.42 -3.58
CA ASP A 207 -7.30 -16.03 -2.45
C ASP A 207 -7.72 -14.57 -2.54
N ILE A 208 -6.78 -13.68 -2.91
CA ILE A 208 -7.06 -12.25 -3.10
C ILE A 208 -8.06 -12.03 -4.23
N VAL A 209 -7.91 -12.75 -5.34
CA VAL A 209 -8.80 -12.64 -6.49
C VAL A 209 -10.21 -13.12 -6.12
N ASN A 210 -10.34 -14.27 -5.47
CA ASN A 210 -11.64 -14.81 -5.05
C ASN A 210 -12.31 -13.87 -4.04
N PHE A 211 -11.58 -13.40 -3.03
CA PHE A 211 -12.08 -12.41 -2.07
C PHE A 211 -12.52 -11.11 -2.76
N SER A 212 -11.76 -10.65 -3.77
CA SER A 212 -12.12 -9.45 -4.53
C SER A 212 -13.41 -9.64 -5.33
N ILE A 213 -13.62 -10.83 -5.90
CA ILE A 213 -14.86 -11.16 -6.64
C ILE A 213 -16.05 -11.11 -5.67
N GLU A 214 -15.95 -11.79 -4.53
CA GLU A 214 -17.02 -11.83 -3.52
C GLU A 214 -17.30 -10.44 -2.94
N LEU A 215 -16.26 -9.67 -2.60
CA LEU A 215 -16.41 -8.30 -2.13
C LEU A 215 -17.13 -7.41 -3.15
N VAL A 216 -16.77 -7.52 -4.43
CA VAL A 216 -17.42 -6.74 -5.49
C VAL A 216 -18.87 -7.17 -5.67
N GLN A 217 -19.16 -8.47 -5.58
CA GLN A 217 -20.52 -8.99 -5.66
C GLN A 217 -21.38 -8.51 -4.49
N GLU A 218 -20.86 -8.56 -3.27
CA GLU A 218 -21.56 -8.08 -2.09
C GLU A 218 -21.81 -6.56 -2.17
N LYS A 219 -20.82 -5.81 -2.67
CA LYS A 219 -20.88 -4.35 -2.71
C LYS A 219 -21.75 -3.79 -3.83
N PHE A 220 -21.71 -4.41 -5.01
CA PHE A 220 -22.33 -3.86 -6.23
C PHE A 220 -23.44 -4.76 -6.79
N GLY A 221 -23.62 -5.97 -6.27
CA GLY A 221 -24.50 -6.98 -6.84
C GLY A 221 -23.83 -7.67 -8.04
N ASP A 222 -24.40 -7.50 -9.23
CA ASP A 222 -23.87 -8.13 -10.44
C ASP A 222 -22.78 -7.27 -11.11
N VAL A 223 -21.76 -7.95 -11.65
CA VAL A 223 -20.71 -7.32 -12.46
C VAL A 223 -21.09 -7.39 -13.93
N GLU A 224 -21.70 -6.33 -14.45
CA GLU A 224 -22.26 -6.30 -15.81
C GLU A 224 -21.25 -5.92 -16.92
N TYR A 225 -19.94 -6.05 -16.69
CA TYR A 225 -18.93 -5.66 -17.66
C TYR A 225 -17.80 -6.67 -17.82
N ILE A 226 -17.21 -6.69 -19.01
CA ILE A 226 -16.03 -7.50 -19.35
C ILE A 226 -14.86 -6.55 -19.56
N THR A 227 -13.77 -6.76 -18.81
CA THR A 227 -12.50 -6.08 -19.07
C THR A 227 -11.65 -6.91 -20.00
N LEU A 228 -11.28 -6.34 -21.15
CA LEU A 228 -10.31 -6.90 -22.09
C LEU A 228 -9.00 -6.11 -21.97
N THR A 229 -7.97 -6.74 -21.44
CA THR A 229 -6.60 -6.21 -21.54
C THR A 229 -6.03 -6.58 -22.91
N ASN A 230 -5.07 -5.80 -23.43
CA ASN A 230 -4.41 -6.17 -24.66
C ASN A 230 -3.65 -7.48 -24.42
N PRO A 231 -3.90 -8.57 -25.18
CA PRO A 231 -3.20 -9.83 -24.97
C PRO A 231 -1.68 -9.65 -25.04
N ILE A 232 -1.18 -8.68 -25.81
CA ILE A 232 0.26 -8.36 -25.89
C ILE A 232 0.82 -7.88 -24.54
N ASP A 233 0.02 -7.31 -23.65
CA ASP A 233 0.47 -6.89 -22.31
C ASP A 233 0.74 -8.08 -21.39
N ALA A 234 0.21 -9.27 -21.71
CA ALA A 234 0.43 -10.50 -20.95
C ALA A 234 1.74 -11.21 -21.31
N TRP A 235 2.35 -10.91 -22.46
CA TRP A 235 3.60 -11.54 -22.90
C TRP A 235 4.62 -10.50 -23.36
N PRO A 236 5.84 -10.48 -22.77
CA PRO A 236 6.88 -9.58 -23.24
C PRO A 236 7.15 -9.80 -24.74
N PRO A 237 7.34 -8.72 -25.53
CA PRO A 237 7.45 -8.84 -26.97
C PRO A 237 8.65 -9.72 -27.35
N LYS A 238 8.40 -10.71 -28.19
CA LYS A 238 9.46 -11.56 -28.75
C LYS A 238 10.29 -10.75 -29.73
N VAL A 239 11.58 -10.56 -29.43
CA VAL A 239 12.53 -9.94 -30.38
C VAL A 239 12.70 -10.89 -31.57
N LEU A 240 12.17 -10.50 -32.75
CA LEU A 240 12.18 -11.32 -33.97
C LEU A 240 13.48 -11.22 -34.76
N ASP A 241 14.14 -10.06 -34.69
CA ASP A 241 15.42 -9.81 -35.34
C ASP A 241 16.22 -8.84 -34.47
N SER A 242 17.52 -9.11 -34.31
CA SER A 242 18.45 -8.25 -33.60
C SER A 242 19.68 -8.07 -34.46
N LYS A 243 19.95 -6.83 -34.88
CA LYS A 243 21.21 -6.50 -35.54
C LYS A 243 22.26 -6.17 -34.49
N ASP A 244 23.35 -6.92 -34.55
CA ASP A 244 24.56 -6.67 -33.80
C ASP A 244 25.53 -5.86 -34.65
N PHE A 245 26.04 -4.79 -34.08
CA PHE A 245 27.07 -3.96 -34.72
C PHE A 245 28.40 -4.22 -34.01
N TYR A 246 29.39 -4.63 -34.79
CA TYR A 246 30.75 -4.90 -34.34
C TYR A 246 31.60 -3.64 -34.48
N PHE A 247 32.18 -3.18 -33.36
CA PHE A 247 33.06 -2.02 -33.30
C PHE A 247 34.38 -2.43 -32.62
N GLY A 248 35.27 -3.07 -33.38
CA GLY A 248 36.52 -3.60 -32.81
C GLY A 248 36.24 -4.72 -31.79
N PRO A 249 36.80 -4.69 -30.57
CA PRO A 249 36.50 -5.70 -29.54
C PRO A 249 35.08 -5.56 -28.92
N ASP A 250 34.37 -4.45 -29.19
CA ASP A 250 33.07 -4.18 -28.61
C ASP A 250 31.92 -4.62 -29.53
N VAL A 251 30.88 -5.22 -28.96
CA VAL A 251 29.62 -5.58 -29.64
C VAL A 251 28.47 -4.76 -29.07
N VAL A 252 27.77 -4.03 -29.92
CA VAL A 252 26.60 -3.21 -29.53
C VAL A 252 25.34 -3.76 -30.20
N LYS A 253 24.33 -4.07 -29.38
CA LYS A 253 23.03 -4.55 -29.86
C LYS A 253 22.15 -3.37 -30.28
N SER A 254 21.44 -3.47 -31.41
CA SER A 254 20.54 -2.42 -31.91
C SER A 254 19.50 -1.91 -30.89
N ALA A 255 19.07 -2.75 -29.95
CA ALA A 255 18.13 -2.38 -28.89
C ALA A 255 18.72 -1.51 -27.77
N SER A 256 20.04 -1.28 -27.72
CA SER A 256 20.74 -0.49 -26.69
C SER A 256 21.34 0.81 -27.22
N MET A 257 20.76 1.39 -28.27
CA MET A 257 21.25 2.63 -28.90
C MET A 257 20.93 3.86 -28.03
N ASN A 258 21.68 4.03 -26.94
CA ASN A 258 21.70 5.22 -26.12
C ASN A 258 22.60 6.32 -26.74
N THR A 259 22.54 7.53 -26.21
CA THR A 259 23.26 8.71 -26.75
C THR A 259 24.77 8.48 -26.88
N GLN A 260 25.39 7.69 -25.99
CA GLN A 260 26.82 7.34 -26.09
C GLN A 260 27.11 6.43 -27.29
N ASN A 261 26.26 5.43 -27.55
CA ASN A 261 26.40 4.53 -28.70
C ASN A 261 26.13 5.25 -30.03
N MET A 262 25.27 6.28 -30.01
CA MET A 262 24.98 7.12 -31.17
C MET A 262 26.16 8.04 -31.55
N ILE A 263 26.87 8.59 -30.56
CA ILE A 263 28.10 9.38 -30.77
C ILE A 263 29.21 8.51 -31.37
N LYS A 264 29.41 7.29 -30.88
CA LYS A 264 30.36 6.32 -31.48
C LYS A 264 30.02 6.01 -32.95
N PHE A 265 28.73 5.92 -33.29
CA PHE A 265 28.29 5.68 -34.66
C PHE A 265 28.55 6.89 -35.58
N MET A 266 28.30 8.11 -35.12
CA MET A 266 28.53 9.34 -35.90
C MET A 266 30.01 9.62 -36.16
N MET A 267 30.89 9.35 -35.19
CA MET A 267 32.34 9.52 -35.34
C MET A 267 32.99 8.53 -36.31
N ARG A 268 32.23 7.57 -36.88
CA ARG A 268 32.72 6.66 -37.94
C ARG A 268 32.81 7.33 -39.32
N TYR A 269 32.10 8.44 -39.51
CA TYR A 269 31.98 9.13 -40.80
C TYR A 269 32.83 10.41 -40.88
N PHE A 270 33.67 10.64 -39.87
CA PHE A 270 34.71 11.67 -39.82
C PHE A 270 36.06 10.99 -39.56
#